data_AF-A0A6I9S930-F1
#
_entry.id   AF-A0A6I9S930-F1
#
_cell.length_a   1.000
_cell.length_b   1.000
_cell.length_c   1.000
_cell.angle_alpha   90.00
_cell.angle_beta   90.00
_cell.angle_gamma   90.00
#
_symmetry.space_group_name_H-M   'P 1'
#
loop_
_entity.id
_entity.type
_entity.pdbx_description
1 polymer ?
#
loop_
_entity_poly.entity_id
_entity_poly.type
_entity_poly.pdbx_seq_one_letter_code
_entity_poly.pdbx_strand_id
1 'polypeptide(L)'
;MEDMIYKGSVLRIKKCAFDFLSLEEDLIDDDDDSWELMGRDLRLKSTFLYCDLNHVISNSHDEHKKTLTDLGNKLFYFMEELDQAVKSRSISLIQIHYNDAAHVLQEVIMSLH
;
A
#
# COMPACT_ATOMS: atom_id res chain seq x y z
N MET A 1 24.86 -5.45 8.26
CA MET A 1 24.39 -4.31 7.44
C MET A 1 23.11 -4.69 6.72
N GLU A 2 23.08 -5.83 6.03
CA GLU A 2 21.89 -6.35 5.32
C GLU A 2 20.67 -6.62 6.23
N ASP A 3 20.87 -7.25 7.40
CA ASP A 3 19.82 -7.43 8.43
C ASP A 3 19.20 -6.10 8.93
N MET A 4 20.01 -5.03 9.01
CA MET A 4 19.53 -3.72 9.43
C MET A 4 18.68 -3.05 8.35
N ILE A 5 19.03 -3.25 7.07
CA ILE A 5 18.27 -2.73 5.93
C ILE A 5 16.92 -3.46 5.82
N TYR A 6 16.93 -4.79 5.96
CA TYR A 6 15.71 -5.61 5.99
C TYR A 6 14.75 -5.14 7.10
N LYS A 7 15.22 -5.05 8.35
CA LYS A 7 14.43 -4.54 9.48
C LYS A 7 13.91 -3.12 9.23
N GLY A 8 14.73 -2.27 8.60
CA GLY A 8 14.33 -0.94 8.18
C GLY A 8 13.16 -0.93 7.19
N SER A 9 13.19 -1.80 6.17
CA SER A 9 12.09 -1.95 5.22
C SER A 9 10.82 -2.45 5.89
N VAL A 10 10.90 -3.46 6.78
CA VAL A 10 9.74 -3.95 7.53
C VAL A 10 9.10 -2.84 8.38
N LEU A 11 9.92 -2.01 9.06
CA LEU A 11 9.43 -0.89 9.85
C LEU A 11 8.74 0.17 8.99
N ARG A 12 9.31 0.51 7.83
CA ARG A 12 8.70 1.47 6.89
C ARG A 12 7.39 0.95 6.29
N ILE A 13 7.31 -0.34 5.95
CA ILE A 13 6.05 -0.97 5.51
C ILE A 13 4.98 -0.86 6.60
N LYS A 14 5.32 -1.20 7.85
CA LYS A 14 4.39 -1.09 8.99
C LYS A 14 3.93 0.35 9.22
N LYS A 15 4.84 1.33 9.11
CA LYS A 15 4.49 2.75 9.21
C LYS A 15 3.59 3.21 8.07
N CYS A 16 3.91 2.81 6.83
CA CYS A 16 3.08 3.12 5.67
C CYS A 16 1.68 2.51 5.81
N ALA A 17 1.56 1.28 6.32
CA ALA A 17 0.29 0.65 6.59
C ALA A 17 -0.53 1.39 7.65
N PHE A 18 0.10 1.78 8.76
CA PHE A 18 -0.58 2.59 9.78
C PHE A 18 -1.10 3.92 9.21
N ASP A 19 -0.25 4.63 8.46
CA ASP A 19 -0.65 5.91 7.86
C ASP A 19 -1.77 5.71 6.84
N PHE A 20 -1.69 4.69 5.99
CA PHE A 20 -2.70 4.39 4.99
C PHE A 20 -4.05 4.03 5.63
N LEU A 21 -4.05 3.16 6.64
CA LEU A 21 -5.28 2.73 7.35
C LEU A 21 -5.95 3.87 8.14
N SER A 22 -5.19 4.92 8.48
CA SER A 22 -5.72 6.09 9.17
C SER A 22 -6.42 7.08 8.22
N LEU A 23 -6.32 6.90 6.90
CA LEU A 23 -6.90 7.83 5.91
C LEU A 23 -8.40 7.66 5.73
N GLU A 24 -9.01 6.57 6.21
CA GLU A 24 -10.42 6.23 5.94
C GLU A 24 -11.38 7.38 6.24
N GLU A 25 -11.13 8.13 7.31
CA GLU A 25 -11.95 9.26 7.75
C GLU A 25 -11.79 10.51 6.85
N ASP A 26 -10.67 10.62 6.13
CA ASP A 26 -10.28 11.78 5.31
C ASP A 26 -10.50 11.56 3.80
N LEU A 27 -11.04 10.40 3.38
CA LEU A 27 -11.17 10.02 1.95
C LEU A 27 -12.18 10.85 1.14
N ILE A 28 -12.94 11.73 1.77
CA ILE A 28 -14.07 12.42 1.15
C ILE A 28 -13.99 13.92 1.44
N ASP A 29 -13.13 14.60 0.70
CA ASP A 29 -13.13 16.05 0.58
C ASP A 29 -13.37 16.41 -0.90
N ASP A 30 -14.44 17.13 -1.19
CA ASP A 30 -14.93 17.40 -2.56
C ASP A 30 -14.28 18.65 -3.18
N ASP A 31 -13.02 18.91 -2.84
CA ASP A 31 -12.21 19.99 -3.39
C ASP A 31 -11.26 19.48 -4.49
N ASP A 32 -11.15 20.24 -5.59
CA ASP A 32 -10.39 19.84 -6.77
C ASP A 32 -8.89 19.67 -6.47
N ASP A 33 -8.34 20.58 -5.65
CA ASP A 33 -6.94 20.52 -5.21
C ASP A 33 -6.70 19.32 -4.26
N SER A 34 -7.71 18.96 -3.45
CA SER A 34 -7.66 17.79 -2.55
C SER A 34 -7.54 16.47 -3.32
N TRP A 35 -8.27 16.29 -4.44
CA TRP A 35 -8.17 15.08 -5.26
C TRP A 35 -6.81 14.91 -5.94
N GLU A 36 -6.24 15.99 -6.49
CA GLU A 36 -4.91 15.92 -7.11
C GLU A 36 -3.84 15.58 -6.05
N LEU A 37 -3.92 16.25 -4.89
CA LEU A 37 -3.00 16.02 -3.78
C LEU A 37 -3.08 14.57 -3.28
N MET A 38 -4.30 14.05 -3.05
CA MET A 38 -4.55 12.67 -2.64
C MET A 38 -3.94 11.67 -3.63
N GLY A 39 -4.19 11.86 -4.93
CA GLY A 39 -3.62 11.00 -5.97
C GLY A 39 -2.08 11.04 -5.98
N ARG A 40 -1.46 12.23 -5.80
CA ARG A 40 0.00 12.36 -5.75
C ARG A 40 0.59 11.64 -4.53
N ASP A 41 -0.04 11.79 -3.37
CA ASP A 41 0.40 11.15 -2.13
C ASP A 41 0.28 9.62 -2.22
N LEU A 42 -0.85 9.12 -2.75
CA LEU A 42 -1.06 7.68 -2.96
C LEU A 42 0.03 7.06 -3.85
N ARG A 43 0.34 7.70 -4.99
CA ARG A 43 1.39 7.22 -5.91
C ARG A 43 2.77 7.23 -5.28
N LEU A 44 3.07 8.27 -4.48
CA LEU A 44 4.35 8.36 -3.76
C LEU A 44 4.48 7.24 -2.73
N LYS A 45 3.46 7.03 -1.89
CA LYS A 45 3.42 5.95 -0.89
C LYS A 45 3.52 4.58 -1.54
N SER A 46 2.75 4.34 -2.60
CA SER A 46 2.79 3.10 -3.37
C SER A 46 4.20 2.80 -3.90
N THR A 47 4.90 3.82 -4.43
CA THR A 47 6.28 3.65 -4.91
C THR A 47 7.25 3.24 -3.81
N PHE A 48 7.20 3.90 -2.64
CA PHE A 48 8.06 3.52 -1.51
C PHE A 48 7.73 2.13 -0.97
N LEU A 49 6.44 1.82 -0.88
CA LEU A 49 5.96 0.52 -0.43
C LEU A 49 6.42 -0.59 -1.38
N TYR A 50 6.42 -0.35 -2.69
CA TYR A 50 6.94 -1.28 -3.69
C TYR A 50 8.43 -1.56 -3.48
N CYS A 51 9.24 -0.51 -3.30
CA CYS A 51 10.67 -0.65 -3.06
C CYS A 51 10.96 -1.49 -1.80
N ASP A 52 10.27 -1.18 -0.69
CA ASP A 52 10.46 -1.91 0.57
C ASP A 52 9.94 -3.34 0.50
N LEU A 53 8.78 -3.57 -0.08
CA LEU A 53 8.21 -4.92 -0.19
C LEU A 53 9.04 -5.80 -1.13
N ASN A 54 9.49 -5.26 -2.26
CA ASN A 54 10.39 -5.97 -3.17
C ASN A 54 11.72 -6.34 -2.49
N HIS A 55 12.25 -5.46 -1.65
CA HIS A 55 13.44 -5.75 -0.86
C HIS A 55 13.19 -6.89 0.14
N VAL A 56 12.07 -6.86 0.87
CA VAL A 56 11.69 -7.92 1.82
C VAL A 56 11.48 -9.26 1.10
N ILE A 57 10.71 -9.28 0.00
CA ILE A 57 10.46 -10.48 -0.82
C ILE A 57 11.78 -11.08 -1.30
N SER A 58 12.69 -10.25 -1.81
CA SER A 58 13.98 -10.71 -2.35
C SER A 58 14.85 -11.41 -1.31
N ASN A 59 14.70 -11.04 -0.03
CA ASN A 59 15.45 -11.60 1.10
C ASN A 59 14.69 -12.70 1.89
N SER A 60 13.49 -13.09 1.44
CA SER A 60 12.67 -14.11 2.10
C SER A 60 12.92 -15.53 1.55
N HIS A 61 12.65 -16.55 2.36
CA HIS A 61 12.71 -17.98 1.97
C HIS A 61 11.54 -18.40 1.07
N ASP A 62 11.69 -19.47 0.29
CA ASP A 62 10.81 -19.82 -0.84
C ASP A 62 9.30 -19.81 -0.53
N GLU A 63 8.86 -20.39 0.59
CA GLU A 63 7.43 -20.40 0.97
C GLU A 63 6.92 -19.00 1.32
N HIS A 64 7.64 -18.26 2.17
CA HIS A 64 7.30 -16.88 2.54
C HIS A 64 7.38 -15.93 1.34
N LYS A 65 8.36 -16.15 0.46
CA LYS A 65 8.57 -15.38 -0.76
C LYS A 65 7.38 -15.47 -1.68
N LYS A 66 6.83 -16.68 -1.87
CA LYS A 66 5.63 -16.88 -2.68
C LYS A 66 4.44 -16.13 -2.10
N THR A 67 4.15 -16.32 -0.80
CA THR A 67 3.03 -15.63 -0.14
C THR A 67 3.16 -14.11 -0.23
N LEU A 68 4.33 -13.55 0.06
CA LEU A 68 4.56 -12.10 0.00
C LEU A 68 4.49 -11.56 -1.45
N THR A 69 4.92 -12.35 -2.44
CA THR A 69 4.79 -11.97 -3.85
C THR A 69 3.32 -11.93 -4.29
N ASP A 70 2.55 -12.96 -3.92
CA ASP A 70 1.14 -13.06 -4.29
C ASP A 70 0.33 -11.93 -3.61
N LEU A 71 0.60 -11.64 -2.33
CA LEU A 71 0.03 -10.50 -1.61
C LEU A 71 0.46 -9.15 -2.18
N GLY A 72 1.74 -9.00 -2.52
CA GLY A 72 2.28 -7.78 -3.12
C GLY A 72 1.61 -7.45 -4.46
N ASN A 73 1.48 -8.45 -5.34
CA ASN A 73 0.79 -8.27 -6.62
C ASN A 73 -0.66 -7.83 -6.43
N LYS A 74 -1.38 -8.47 -5.49
CA LYS A 74 -2.78 -8.12 -5.17
C LYS A 74 -2.89 -6.71 -4.58
N LEU A 75 -1.97 -6.32 -3.71
CA LEU A 75 -1.93 -4.97 -3.11
C LEU A 75 -1.74 -3.90 -4.18
N PHE A 76 -0.75 -4.06 -5.05
CA PHE A 76 -0.45 -3.06 -6.07
C PHE A 76 -1.52 -2.98 -7.16
N TYR A 77 -2.20 -4.09 -7.45
CA TYR A 77 -3.41 -4.07 -8.26
C TYR A 77 -4.48 -3.15 -7.66
N PHE A 78 -4.83 -3.31 -6.38
CA PHE A 78 -5.83 -2.45 -5.75
C PHE A 78 -5.37 -1.00 -5.56
N MET A 79 -4.07 -0.76 -5.36
CA MET A 79 -3.53 0.60 -5.34
C MET A 79 -3.63 1.29 -6.72
N GLU A 80 -3.48 0.53 -7.82
CA GLU A 80 -3.69 1.05 -9.17
C GLU A 80 -5.18 1.36 -9.41
N GLU A 81 -6.09 0.44 -9.06
CA GLU A 81 -7.54 0.69 -9.16
C GLU A 81 -7.97 1.90 -8.30
N LEU A 82 -7.40 2.06 -7.11
CA LEU A 82 -7.63 3.23 -6.25
C LEU A 82 -7.13 4.53 -6.91
N ASP A 83 -5.95 4.53 -7.53
CA ASP A 83 -5.44 5.71 -8.28
C ASP A 83 -6.36 6.05 -9.46
N GLN A 84 -6.92 5.07 -10.16
CA GLN A 84 -7.91 5.30 -11.23
C GLN A 84 -9.24 5.84 -10.67
N ALA A 85 -9.68 5.33 -9.51
CA ALA A 85 -10.87 5.82 -8.84
C ALA A 85 -10.72 7.29 -8.39
N VAL A 86 -9.55 7.66 -7.86
CA VAL A 86 -9.21 9.05 -7.52
C VAL A 86 -9.19 9.94 -8.77
N LYS A 87 -8.58 9.49 -9.88
CA LYS A 87 -8.58 10.25 -11.15
C LYS A 87 -9.98 10.47 -11.73
N SER A 88 -10.85 9.47 -11.60
CA SER A 88 -12.24 9.54 -12.04
C SER A 88 -13.16 10.20 -11.02
N ARG A 89 -12.64 10.56 -9.84
CA ARG A 89 -13.38 11.16 -8.71
C ARG A 89 -14.60 10.35 -8.30
N SER A 90 -14.51 9.02 -8.46
CA SER A 90 -15.60 8.12 -8.12
C SER A 90 -15.51 7.73 -6.66
N ILE A 91 -16.17 8.48 -5.78
CA ILE A 91 -16.18 8.24 -4.31
C ILE A 91 -16.51 6.78 -3.98
N SER A 92 -17.51 6.20 -4.66
CA SER A 92 -17.88 4.79 -4.46
C SER A 92 -16.75 3.82 -4.78
N LEU A 93 -16.01 4.04 -5.88
CA LEU A 93 -14.88 3.19 -6.25
C LEU A 93 -13.67 3.43 -5.34
N ILE A 94 -13.45 4.68 -4.91
CA ILE A 94 -12.41 5.02 -3.95
C ILE A 94 -12.61 4.22 -2.66
N GLN A 95 -13.83 4.21 -2.10
CA GLN A 95 -14.15 3.45 -0.90
C GLN A 95 -13.94 1.94 -1.09
N ILE A 96 -14.38 1.37 -2.22
CA ILE A 96 -14.22 -0.06 -2.51
C ILE A 96 -12.73 -0.41 -2.58
N HIS A 97 -11.96 0.27 -3.43
CA HIS A 97 -10.57 -0.06 -3.66
C HIS A 97 -9.67 0.30 -2.48
N TYR A 98 -10.02 1.34 -1.71
CA TYR A 98 -9.36 1.63 -0.44
C TYR A 98 -9.52 0.46 0.53
N ASN A 99 -10.74 -0.04 0.72
CA ASN A 99 -10.99 -1.17 1.62
C ASN A 99 -10.29 -2.45 1.15
N ASP A 100 -10.31 -2.73 -0.15
CA ASP A 100 -9.59 -3.87 -0.73
C ASP A 100 -8.08 -3.75 -0.49
N ALA A 101 -7.49 -2.58 -0.76
CA ALA A 101 -6.07 -2.32 -0.53
C ALA A 101 -5.71 -2.39 0.96
N ALA A 102 -6.54 -1.81 1.84
CA ALA A 102 -6.38 -1.84 3.29
C ALA A 102 -6.38 -3.28 3.83
N HIS A 103 -7.32 -4.10 3.36
CA HIS A 103 -7.40 -5.50 3.76
C HIS A 103 -6.16 -6.30 3.34
N VAL A 104 -5.72 -6.17 2.09
CA VAL A 104 -4.50 -6.87 1.62
C VAL A 104 -3.26 -6.33 2.33
N LEU A 105 -3.19 -5.03 2.62
CA LEU A 105 -2.09 -4.45 3.37
C LEU A 105 -1.99 -5.02 4.79
N GLN A 106 -3.13 -5.27 5.46
CA GLN A 106 -3.15 -6.00 6.73
C GLN A 106 -2.61 -7.43 6.58
N GLU A 107 -3.00 -8.16 5.52
CA GLU A 107 -2.45 -9.50 5.22
C GLU A 107 -0.94 -9.47 5.01
N VAL A 108 -0.42 -8.45 4.31
CA VAL A 108 1.03 -8.21 4.17
C VAL A 108 1.66 -8.02 5.54
N ILE A 109 1.14 -7.12 6.39
CA ILE A 109 1.69 -6.87 7.73
C ILE A 109 1.73 -8.15 8.58
N MET A 110 0.67 -8.96 8.54
CA MET A 110 0.62 -10.23 9.27
C MET A 110 1.64 -11.25 8.75
N SER A 111 2.02 -11.15 7.48
CA SER A 111 3.02 -12.01 6.82
C SER A 111 4.48 -11.54 7.02
N LEU A 112 4.70 -10.38 7.64
CA LEU A 112 6.02 -9.83 7.99
C LEU A 112 6.40 -10.25 9.41
N HIS A 113 6.97 -11.45 9.54
CA HIS A 113 7.49 -12.00 10.80
C HIS A 113 8.98 -11.70 10.97
#